data_AF-A0AAD4T2F1-F1
#
_entry.id   AF-A0AAD4T2F1-F1
#
_cell.length_a   1.000
_cell.length_b   1.000
_cell.length_c   1.000
_cell.angle_alpha   90.00
_cell.angle_beta   90.00
_cell.angle_gamma   90.00
#
_symmetry.space_group_name_H-M   'P 1'
#
loop_
_entity.id
_entity.type
_entity.pdbx_description
1 polymer ?
#
loop_
_entity_poly.entity_id
_entity_poly.type
_entity_poly.pdbx_seq_one_letter_code
_entity_poly.pdbx_strand_id
1 'polypeptide(L)'
;MSQFMEELKSAMKEHIEFMSDLVERSSGELRTGLQPAVDIFIGFFHAIDWKEPWLIGLILFHVALLLTTILSRKNINFQMCLFLVALAGVYFAENINTILASNWKSFAGQNYFDPRGIFLSVLWSGPLLIISIIVLVNTLFSLCQLMVKWKRAELKHKARAARNKQE
;
A
#
# COMPACT_ATOMS: atom_id res chain seq x y z
N MET A 1 32.30 -33.98 -23.81
CA MET A 1 31.08 -33.70 -23.01
C MET A 1 31.39 -33.31 -21.56
N SER A 2 32.23 -34.07 -20.84
CA SER A 2 32.55 -33.81 -19.42
C SER A 2 33.21 -32.44 -19.15
N GLN A 3 34.19 -32.05 -19.98
CA GLN A 3 35.00 -30.85 -19.74
C GLN A 3 34.21 -29.54 -19.96
N PHE A 4 33.36 -29.49 -20.98
CA PHE A 4 32.44 -28.38 -21.21
C PHE A 4 31.41 -28.22 -20.08
N MET A 5 30.90 -29.33 -19.54
CA MET A 5 29.99 -29.31 -18.38
C MET A 5 30.67 -28.79 -17.11
N GLU A 6 31.96 -29.10 -16.92
CA GLU A 6 32.75 -28.58 -15.79
C GLU A 6 33.03 -27.08 -15.94
N GLU A 7 33.42 -26.61 -17.13
CA GLU A 7 33.60 -25.16 -17.39
C GLU A 7 32.29 -24.37 -17.21
N LEU A 8 31.17 -24.90 -17.70
CA LEU A 8 29.87 -24.26 -17.57
C LEU A 8 29.40 -24.20 -16.11
N LYS A 9 29.64 -25.26 -15.33
CA LYS A 9 29.39 -25.26 -13.88
C LYS A 9 30.29 -24.27 -13.15
N SER A 10 31.56 -24.18 -13.54
CA SER A 10 32.52 -23.25 -12.93
C SER A 10 32.10 -21.80 -13.18
N ALA A 11 31.78 -21.43 -14.42
CA ALA A 11 31.31 -20.09 -14.78
C ALA A 11 29.98 -19.74 -14.08
N MET A 12 29.05 -20.70 -13.98
CA MET A 12 27.79 -20.52 -13.25
C MET A 12 28.02 -20.31 -11.75
N LYS A 13 28.96 -21.05 -11.15
CA LYS A 13 29.29 -20.93 -9.72
C LYS A 13 29.91 -19.57 -9.40
N GLU A 14 30.81 -19.11 -10.26
CA GLU A 14 31.45 -17.79 -10.13
C GLU A 14 30.42 -16.65 -10.21
N HIS A 15 29.45 -16.75 -11.13
CA HIS A 15 28.35 -15.78 -11.22
C HIS A 15 27.41 -15.83 -10.00
N ILE A 16 27.17 -17.01 -9.42
CA ILE A 16 26.38 -17.16 -8.19
C ILE A 16 27.09 -16.53 -7.00
N GLU A 17 28.40 -16.74 -6.86
CA GLU A 17 29.21 -16.14 -5.80
C GLU A 17 29.24 -14.62 -5.90
N PHE A 18 29.40 -14.07 -7.12
CA PHE A 18 29.33 -12.62 -7.35
C PHE A 18 27.95 -12.02 -7.03
N MET A 19 26.87 -12.68 -7.44
CA MET A 19 25.51 -12.26 -7.09
C MET A 19 25.27 -12.31 -5.59
N SER A 20 25.81 -13.33 -4.90
CA SER A 20 25.71 -13.44 -3.44
C SER A 20 26.40 -12.27 -2.74
N ASP A 21 27.64 -11.94 -3.12
CA ASP A 21 28.39 -10.81 -2.54
C ASP A 21 27.69 -9.47 -2.81
N LEU A 22 27.14 -9.26 -4.02
CA LEU A 22 26.36 -8.05 -4.33
C LEU A 22 25.09 -7.93 -3.47
N VAL A 23 24.34 -9.03 -3.32
CA VAL A 23 23.13 -9.08 -2.50
C VAL A 23 23.48 -8.84 -1.04
N GLU A 24 24.56 -9.44 -0.55
CA GLU A 24 25.00 -9.31 0.84
C GLU A 24 25.47 -7.90 1.17
N ARG A 25 26.24 -7.26 0.27
CA ARG A 25 26.65 -5.85 0.41
C ARG A 25 25.45 -4.90 0.35
N SER A 26 24.58 -5.07 -0.64
CA SER A 26 23.39 -4.23 -0.80
C SER A 26 22.44 -4.37 0.39
N SER A 27 22.22 -5.61 0.87
CA SER A 27 21.43 -5.87 2.07
C SER A 27 22.10 -5.30 3.32
N GLY A 28 23.43 -5.37 3.41
CA GLY A 28 24.22 -4.83 4.51
C GLY A 28 24.10 -3.31 4.61
N GLU A 29 24.29 -2.60 3.51
CA GLU A 29 24.16 -1.13 3.43
C GLU A 29 22.73 -0.67 3.67
N LEU A 30 21.74 -1.38 3.13
CA LEU A 30 20.33 -1.08 3.36
C LEU A 30 19.98 -1.28 4.85
N ARG A 31 20.47 -2.36 5.47
CA ARG A 31 20.22 -2.64 6.88
C ARG A 31 20.86 -1.58 7.78
N THR A 32 22.12 -1.24 7.56
CA THR A 32 22.81 -0.22 8.38
C THR A 32 22.19 1.18 8.19
N GLY A 33 21.74 1.53 6.99
CA GLY A 33 21.03 2.78 6.72
C GLY A 33 19.64 2.85 7.34
N LEU A 34 18.90 1.73 7.37
CA LEU A 34 17.54 1.66 7.94
C LEU A 34 17.53 1.45 9.46
N GLN A 35 18.58 0.86 10.04
CA GLN A 35 18.66 0.54 11.47
C GLN A 35 18.22 1.72 12.38
N PRO A 36 18.78 2.94 12.25
CA PRO A 36 18.38 4.06 13.11
C PRO A 36 16.92 4.49 12.92
N ALA A 37 16.40 4.43 11.70
CA ALA A 37 14.99 4.74 11.45
C ALA A 37 14.08 3.70 12.11
N VAL A 38 14.41 2.41 11.95
CA VAL A 38 13.68 1.29 12.57
C VAL A 38 13.69 1.42 14.09
N ASP A 39 14.83 1.76 14.70
CA ASP A 39 14.93 1.94 16.15
C ASP A 39 14.03 3.08 16.65
N ILE A 40 13.95 4.20 15.92
CA ILE A 40 13.03 5.31 16.22
C ILE A 40 11.58 4.84 16.13
N PHE A 41 11.20 4.08 15.09
CA PHE A 41 9.86 3.54 14.96
C PHE A 41 9.53 2.57 16.09
N ILE A 42 10.41 1.62 16.39
CA ILE A 42 10.20 0.67 17.50
C ILE A 42 10.01 1.41 18.82
N GLY A 43 10.85 2.42 19.10
CA GLY A 43 10.72 3.27 20.28
C GLY A 43 9.37 4.01 20.34
N PHE A 44 8.93 4.57 19.21
CA PHE A 44 7.61 5.21 19.10
C PHE A 44 6.46 4.22 19.37
N PHE A 45 6.47 3.03 18.76
CA PHE A 45 5.45 2.01 18.98
C PHE A 45 5.47 1.47 20.42
N HIS A 46 6.64 1.36 21.04
CA HIS A 46 6.76 0.92 22.43
C HIS A 46 6.21 1.93 23.44
N ALA A 47 6.33 3.23 23.14
CA ALA A 47 5.79 4.30 23.97
C ALA A 47 4.25 4.39 23.93
N ILE A 48 3.62 3.77 22.94
CA ILE A 48 2.16 3.76 22.79
C ILE A 48 1.56 2.68 23.70
N ASP A 49 0.56 3.05 24.51
CA ASP A 49 -0.17 2.09 25.33
C ASP A 49 -1.27 1.40 24.50
N TRP A 50 -0.92 0.25 23.91
CA TRP A 50 -1.82 -0.57 23.11
C TRP A 50 -3.00 -1.18 23.88
N LYS A 51 -3.05 -1.05 25.21
CA LYS A 51 -4.17 -1.54 26.02
C LYS A 51 -5.37 -0.60 25.99
N GLU A 52 -5.22 0.62 25.47
CA GLU A 52 -6.31 1.56 25.41
C GLU A 52 -7.43 1.10 24.46
N PRO A 53 -8.70 1.07 24.91
CA PRO A 53 -9.81 0.53 24.12
C PRO A 53 -10.01 1.21 22.77
N TRP A 54 -9.78 2.53 22.69
CA TRP A 54 -9.97 3.30 21.46
C TRP A 54 -8.91 2.98 20.41
N LEU A 55 -7.66 2.69 20.81
CA LEU A 55 -6.58 2.25 19.92
C LEU A 55 -6.86 0.86 19.35
N ILE A 56 -7.36 -0.06 20.18
CA ILE A 56 -7.78 -1.39 19.73
C ILE A 56 -8.93 -1.25 18.71
N GLY A 57 -9.91 -0.38 18.99
CA GLY A 57 -10.98 -0.05 18.05
C GLY A 57 -10.44 0.50 16.72
N LEU A 58 -9.42 1.34 16.77
CA LEU A 58 -8.77 1.88 15.58
C LEU A 58 -8.08 0.79 14.75
N ILE A 59 -7.35 -0.13 15.38
CA ILE A 59 -6.72 -1.26 14.67
C ILE A 59 -7.79 -2.15 14.04
N LEU A 60 -8.85 -2.47 14.78
CA LEU A 60 -9.97 -3.28 14.27
C LEU A 60 -10.66 -2.62 13.08
N PHE A 61 -10.84 -1.30 13.12
CA PHE A 61 -11.37 -0.52 12.00
C PHE A 61 -10.51 -0.70 10.75
N HIS A 62 -9.18 -0.60 10.86
CA HIS A 62 -8.28 -0.79 9.73
C HIS A 62 -8.30 -2.23 9.19
N VAL A 63 -8.33 -3.23 10.07
CA VAL A 63 -8.46 -4.65 9.67
C VAL A 63 -9.79 -4.87 8.94
N ALA A 64 -10.89 -4.34 9.45
CA ALA A 64 -12.20 -4.43 8.80
C ALA A 64 -12.22 -3.73 7.44
N LEU A 65 -11.57 -2.56 7.33
CA LEU A 65 -11.45 -1.82 6.07
C LEU A 65 -10.61 -2.58 5.05
N LEU A 66 -9.52 -3.20 5.47
CA LEU A 66 -8.68 -4.05 4.64
C LEU A 66 -9.44 -5.29 4.16
N LEU A 67 -10.15 -5.97 5.06
CA LEU A 67 -11.02 -7.09 4.69
C LEU A 67 -12.09 -6.67 3.68
N THR A 68 -12.75 -5.54 3.93
CA THR A 68 -13.76 -4.98 3.02
C THR A 68 -13.16 -4.70 1.63
N THR A 69 -11.94 -4.17 1.59
CA THR A 69 -11.18 -3.90 0.36
C THR A 69 -10.91 -5.18 -0.42
N ILE A 70 -10.44 -6.24 0.26
CA ILE A 70 -10.15 -7.54 -0.33
C ILE A 70 -11.43 -8.19 -0.86
N LEU A 71 -12.51 -8.17 -0.08
CA LEU A 71 -13.80 -8.77 -0.45
C LEU A 71 -14.44 -8.03 -1.63
N SER A 72 -14.32 -6.69 -1.67
CA SER A 72 -14.90 -5.88 -2.73
C SER A 72 -14.07 -5.82 -4.02
N ARG A 73 -12.99 -6.60 -4.15
CA ARG A 73 -12.10 -6.60 -5.34
C ARG A 73 -12.79 -6.78 -6.70
N LYS A 74 -14.01 -7.35 -6.73
CA LYS A 74 -14.80 -7.53 -7.95
C LYS A 74 -15.63 -6.31 -8.34
N ASN A 75 -15.95 -5.44 -7.37
CA ASN A 75 -16.84 -4.30 -7.55
C ASN A 75 -16.04 -3.00 -7.66
N ILE A 76 -15.69 -2.59 -8.87
CA ILE A 76 -14.82 -1.43 -9.11
C ILE A 76 -15.42 -0.12 -8.59
N ASN A 77 -16.73 0.10 -8.77
CA ASN A 77 -17.39 1.32 -8.32
C ASN A 77 -17.31 1.49 -6.80
N PHE A 78 -17.50 0.39 -6.05
CA PHE A 78 -17.39 0.41 -4.61
C PHE A 78 -15.95 0.63 -4.15
N GLN A 79 -14.97 0.01 -4.83
CA GLN A 79 -13.56 0.27 -4.55
C GLN A 79 -13.16 1.73 -4.82
N MET A 80 -13.67 2.35 -5.89
CA MET A 80 -13.46 3.78 -6.13
C MET A 80 -14.06 4.65 -5.02
N CYS A 81 -15.24 4.30 -4.51
CA CYS A 81 -15.83 4.98 -3.36
C CYS A 81 -14.95 4.84 -2.11
N LEU A 82 -14.53 3.61 -1.77
CA LEU A 82 -13.62 3.35 -0.65
C LEU A 82 -12.31 4.14 -0.78
N PHE A 83 -11.74 4.20 -1.98
CA PHE A 83 -10.52 4.96 -2.24
C PHE A 83 -10.70 6.45 -1.96
N LEU A 84 -11.78 7.05 -2.47
CA LEU A 84 -12.08 8.46 -2.23
C LEU A 84 -12.33 8.76 -0.74
N VAL A 85 -13.03 7.87 -0.04
CA VAL A 85 -13.27 7.99 1.41
C VAL A 85 -11.95 7.88 2.18
N ALA A 86 -11.07 6.94 1.82
CA ALA A 86 -9.76 6.79 2.45
C ALA A 86 -8.90 8.05 2.24
N LEU A 87 -8.83 8.59 1.02
CA LEU A 87 -8.11 9.82 0.73
C LEU A 87 -8.70 11.04 1.47
N ALA A 88 -10.02 11.15 1.54
CA ALA A 88 -10.67 12.18 2.34
C ALA A 88 -10.29 12.04 3.82
N GLY A 89 -10.27 10.82 4.36
CA GLY A 89 -9.81 10.53 5.71
C GLY A 89 -8.37 10.98 5.97
N VAL A 90 -7.47 10.74 5.02
CA VAL A 90 -6.07 11.22 5.09
C VAL A 90 -6.01 12.75 5.03
N TYR A 91 -6.77 13.37 4.14
CA TYR A 91 -6.82 14.83 4.01
C TYR A 91 -7.28 15.51 5.30
N PHE A 92 -8.29 14.95 5.98
CA PHE A 92 -8.79 15.46 7.23
C PHE A 92 -7.97 15.07 8.46
N ALA A 93 -6.87 14.34 8.30
CA ALA A 93 -6.07 13.87 9.43
C ALA A 93 -5.63 15.03 10.34
N GLU A 94 -5.11 16.13 9.81
CA GLU A 94 -4.68 17.27 10.64
C GLU A 94 -5.82 17.90 11.48
N ASN A 95 -7.01 18.02 10.88
CA ASN A 95 -8.19 18.51 11.58
C ASN A 95 -8.62 17.55 12.69
N ILE A 96 -8.64 16.24 12.37
CA ILE A 96 -8.96 15.18 13.34
C ILE A 96 -7.93 15.22 14.49
N ASN A 97 -6.64 15.36 14.18
CA ASN A 97 -5.57 15.45 15.18
C ASN A 97 -5.81 16.60 16.16
N THR A 98 -6.14 17.79 15.65
CA THR A 98 -6.40 18.97 16.49
C THR A 98 -7.65 18.80 17.37
N ILE A 99 -8.70 18.19 16.84
CA ILE A 99 -9.94 17.91 17.59
C ILE A 99 -9.68 16.86 18.67
N LEU A 100 -8.95 15.80 18.36
CA LEU A 100 -8.61 14.75 19.32
C LEU A 100 -7.62 15.27 20.37
N ALA A 101 -6.66 16.11 19.99
CA ALA A 101 -5.73 16.78 20.90
C ALA A 101 -6.40 17.75 21.89
N SER A 102 -7.58 18.28 21.57
CA SER A 102 -8.34 19.11 22.52
C SER A 102 -9.25 18.29 23.43
N ASN A 103 -9.66 17.09 22.99
CA ASN A 103 -10.63 16.25 23.69
C ASN A 103 -10.04 14.94 24.26
N TRP A 104 -8.73 14.74 24.23
CA TRP A 104 -8.06 13.48 24.59
C TRP A 104 -8.46 12.96 25.97
N LYS A 105 -8.67 13.85 26.95
CA LYS A 105 -9.06 13.50 28.33
C LYS A 105 -10.38 12.72 28.42
N SER A 106 -11.24 12.80 27.40
CA SER A 106 -12.52 12.11 27.39
C SER A 106 -12.41 10.62 27.02
N PHE A 107 -11.32 10.19 26.37
CA PHE A 107 -11.22 8.84 25.81
C PHE A 107 -9.85 8.16 25.96
N ALA A 108 -8.78 8.94 26.19
CA ALA A 108 -7.41 8.46 26.34
C ALA A 108 -6.86 8.81 27.73
N GLY A 109 -6.03 7.92 28.28
CA GLY A 109 -5.33 8.15 29.55
C GLY A 109 -4.19 9.15 29.41
N GLN A 110 -3.64 9.32 28.20
CA GLN A 110 -2.58 10.27 27.89
C GLN A 110 -2.82 10.98 26.56
N ASN A 111 -2.16 12.13 26.35
CA ASN A 111 -2.25 12.85 25.10
C ASN A 111 -1.23 12.31 24.08
N TYR A 112 -1.72 11.60 23.08
CA TYR A 112 -0.90 11.09 21.97
C TYR A 112 -0.80 12.06 20.79
N PHE A 113 -1.61 13.11 20.78
CA PHE A 113 -1.77 13.96 19.62
C PHE A 113 -0.78 15.13 19.67
N ASP A 114 0.16 15.12 18.74
CA ASP A 114 1.19 16.14 18.62
C ASP A 114 0.79 17.29 17.69
N PRO A 115 1.31 18.51 17.86
CA PRO A 115 1.13 19.61 16.91
C PRO A 115 1.64 19.29 15.50
N ARG A 116 2.65 18.40 15.39
CA ARG A 116 3.19 17.92 14.12
C ARG A 116 2.37 16.81 13.49
N GLY A 117 1.37 16.27 14.20
CA GLY A 117 0.49 15.21 13.70
C GLY A 117 1.18 13.88 13.40
N ILE A 118 2.37 13.61 13.96
CA ILE A 118 3.16 12.41 13.67
C ILE A 118 2.39 11.16 14.06
N PHE A 119 1.85 11.14 15.29
CA PHE A 119 1.09 10.00 15.79
C PHE A 119 -0.11 9.64 14.90
N LEU A 120 -0.95 10.63 14.59
CA LEU A 120 -2.10 10.39 13.73
C LEU A 120 -1.67 10.04 12.30
N SER A 121 -0.61 10.65 11.76
CA SER A 121 -0.11 10.31 10.43
C SER A 121 0.33 8.85 10.34
N VAL A 122 1.00 8.33 11.37
CA VAL A 122 1.46 6.93 11.40
C VAL A 122 0.30 5.95 11.60
N LEU A 123 -0.61 6.21 12.55
CA LEU A 123 -1.65 5.24 12.91
C LEU A 123 -2.95 5.35 12.10
N TRP A 124 -3.26 6.53 11.55
CA TRP A 124 -4.43 6.78 10.71
C TRP A 124 -4.03 6.81 9.24
N SER A 125 -3.17 7.75 8.85
CA SER A 125 -2.87 7.97 7.43
C SER A 125 -2.03 6.85 6.83
N GLY A 126 -1.07 6.29 7.57
CA GLY A 126 -0.21 5.21 7.09
C GLY A 126 -0.98 3.98 6.58
N PRO A 127 -1.77 3.30 7.43
CA PRO A 127 -2.60 2.18 7.03
C PRO A 127 -3.61 2.54 5.92
N LEU A 128 -4.25 3.71 6.00
CA LEU A 128 -5.18 4.17 4.97
C LEU A 128 -4.51 4.33 3.59
N LEU A 129 -3.29 4.85 3.55
CA LEU A 129 -2.51 4.99 2.32
C LEU A 129 -2.12 3.62 1.75
N ILE A 130 -1.71 2.67 2.60
CA ILE A 130 -1.42 1.30 2.16
C ILE A 130 -2.67 0.65 1.55
N ILE A 131 -3.83 0.77 2.21
CA ILE A 131 -5.10 0.27 1.68
C ILE A 131 -5.44 0.98 0.36
N SER A 132 -5.22 2.29 0.28
CA SER A 132 -5.45 3.09 -0.94
C SER A 132 -4.56 2.64 -2.10
N ILE A 133 -3.29 2.30 -1.84
CA ILE A 133 -2.36 1.74 -2.83
C ILE A 133 -2.87 0.38 -3.33
N ILE A 134 -3.32 -0.50 -2.44
CA ILE A 134 -3.88 -1.80 -2.82
C ILE A 134 -5.10 -1.62 -3.73
N VAL A 135 -6.02 -0.71 -3.36
CA VAL A 135 -7.18 -0.38 -4.18
C VAL A 135 -6.75 0.18 -5.53
N LEU A 136 -5.82 1.15 -5.54
CA LEU A 136 -5.31 1.79 -6.76
C LEU A 136 -4.72 0.78 -7.74
N VAL A 137 -3.92 -0.18 -7.24
CA VAL A 137 -3.35 -1.23 -8.08
C VAL A 137 -4.46 -2.09 -8.69
N ASN A 138 -5.44 -2.53 -7.90
CA ASN A 138 -6.55 -3.35 -8.40
C ASN A 138 -7.45 -2.60 -9.40
N THR A 139 -7.71 -1.31 -9.16
CA THR A 139 -8.51 -0.48 -10.06
C THR A 139 -7.75 -0.19 -11.35
N LEU A 140 -6.44 0.06 -11.32
CA LEU A 140 -5.61 0.22 -12.52
C LEU A 140 -5.66 -1.01 -13.43
N PHE A 141 -5.47 -2.21 -12.88
CA PHE A 141 -5.57 -3.44 -13.67
C PHE A 141 -6.96 -3.60 -14.32
N SER A 142 -8.01 -3.32 -13.56
CA SER A 142 -9.39 -3.42 -14.03
C SER A 142 -9.71 -2.37 -15.10
N LEU A 143 -9.23 -1.14 -14.93
CA LEU A 143 -9.38 -0.05 -15.90
C LEU A 143 -8.67 -0.38 -17.21
N CYS A 144 -7.45 -0.95 -17.16
CA CYS A 144 -6.76 -1.43 -18.36
C CYS A 144 -7.58 -2.46 -19.12
N GLN A 145 -8.18 -3.44 -18.42
CA GLN A 145 -9.06 -4.43 -19.05
C GLN A 145 -10.32 -3.81 -19.64
N LEU A 146 -10.94 -2.85 -18.94
CA LEU A 146 -12.11 -2.12 -19.43
C LEU A 146 -11.76 -1.29 -20.67
N MET A 147 -10.61 -0.61 -20.68
CA MET A 147 -10.14 0.20 -21.79
C MET A 147 -9.91 -0.65 -23.04
N VAL A 148 -9.31 -1.83 -22.89
CA VAL A 148 -9.12 -2.79 -24.00
C VAL A 148 -10.47 -3.28 -24.52
N LYS A 149 -11.41 -3.65 -23.63
CA LYS A 149 -12.76 -4.09 -24.03
C LYS A 149 -13.53 -2.96 -24.74
N TRP A 150 -13.46 -1.74 -24.21
CA TRP A 150 -14.09 -0.56 -24.78
C TRP A 150 -13.51 -0.24 -26.16
N LYS A 151 -12.18 -0.24 -26.30
CA LYS A 151 -11.50 -0.07 -27.59
C LYS A 151 -11.89 -1.15 -28.61
N ARG A 152 -11.99 -2.42 -28.18
CA ARG A 152 -12.43 -3.51 -29.05
C ARG A 152 -13.88 -3.33 -29.50
N ALA A 153 -14.77 -2.86 -28.62
CA ALA A 153 -16.16 -2.55 -28.93
C ALA A 153 -16.29 -1.34 -29.87
N GLU A 154 -15.51 -0.28 -29.63
CA GLU A 154 -15.43 0.93 -30.47
C GLU A 154 -15.03 0.56 -31.90
N LEU A 155 -13.97 -0.24 -32.07
CA LEU A 155 -13.52 -0.71 -33.39
C LEU A 155 -14.55 -1.60 -34.08
N LYS A 156 -15.21 -2.50 -33.35
CA LYS A 156 -16.28 -3.35 -33.90
C LYS A 156 -17.49 -2.53 -34.37
N HIS A 157 -17.85 -1.48 -33.64
CA HIS A 157 -18.92 -0.56 -34.04
C HIS A 157 -18.54 0.22 -35.31
N LYS A 158 -17.31 0.75 -35.37
CA LYS A 158 -16.78 1.43 -36.56
C LYS A 158 -16.77 0.53 -37.81
N ALA A 159 -16.34 -0.72 -37.68
CA ALA A 159 -16.34 -1.68 -38.78
C ALA A 159 -17.77 -1.99 -39.31
N ARG A 160 -18.76 -2.09 -38.41
CA ARG A 160 -20.17 -2.28 -38.79
C ARG A 160 -20.75 -1.05 -39.49
N ALA A 161 -20.46 0.14 -38.97
CA ALA A 161 -20.92 1.40 -39.58
C ALA A 161 -20.30 1.64 -40.97
N ALA A 162 -19.06 1.21 -41.21
CA ALA A 162 -18.43 1.28 -42.52
C ALA A 162 -19.08 0.31 -43.54
N ARG A 163 -19.44 -0.90 -43.11
CA ARG A 163 -20.11 -1.89 -43.97
C ARG A 163 -21.50 -1.44 -44.41
N ASN A 164 -22.29 -0.86 -43.50
CA ASN A 164 -23.63 -0.35 -43.81
C ASN A 164 -23.66 0.88 -44.74
N LYS A 165 -22.50 1.50 -45.04
CA LYS A 165 -22.40 2.59 -46.03
C LYS A 165 -22.03 2.10 -47.44
N GLN A 166 -21.63 0.83 -47.57
CA GLN A 166 -21.27 0.21 -48.85
C GLN A 166 -22.41 -0.60 -49.46
N GLU A 167 -23.46 -0.88 -48.68
CA GLU A 167 -24.77 -1.37 -49.14
C GLU A 167 -25.71 -0.18 -49.40
#